data_AF-A0A2E9GY18-F1
#
_entry.id   AF-A0A2E9GY18-F1
#
_cell.length_a   1.000
_cell.length_b   1.000
_cell.length_c   1.000
_cell.angle_alpha   90.00
_cell.angle_beta   90.00
_cell.angle_gamma   90.00
#
_symmetry.space_group_name_H-M   'P 1'
#
loop_
_entity.id
_entity.type
_entity.pdbx_description
1 polymer ?
#
loop_
_entity_poly.entity_id
_entity_poly.type
_entity_poly.pdbx_seq_one_letter_code
_entity_poly.pdbx_strand_id
1 'polypeptide(L)'
;MSKLSQQAIDVLEAKVQALESFYSNLVQIAQLEIDRYWAVFKLRNKSILNSRSRGETDAVVGRLAPRVHKYRDRNAVRIEWVLFEPSPLRLGTTKGPKNTRQFSNAIPEPQKGFKPQTFRKHRCQEWEIKMALESERLLSPIRKVLKQTKQEIKSVKVQIKELKSSFEENQNG
;
A
#
# COMPACT_ATOMS: atom_id res chain seq x y z
N MET A 1 39.48 4.42 14.00
CA MET A 1 38.16 5.09 14.04
C MET A 1 38.09 6.04 15.23
N SER A 2 37.77 7.32 15.04
CA SER A 2 37.56 8.25 16.16
C SER A 2 36.32 7.84 16.96
N LYS A 3 36.39 7.90 18.30
CA LYS A 3 35.26 7.55 19.17
C LYS A 3 34.00 8.37 18.85
N LEU A 4 34.17 9.65 18.49
CA LEU A 4 33.07 10.55 18.11
C LEU A 4 32.39 10.12 16.81
N SER A 5 33.18 9.64 15.84
CA SER A 5 32.69 9.17 14.54
C SER A 5 31.89 7.87 14.64
N GLN A 6 32.38 6.92 15.44
CA GLN A 6 31.65 5.68 15.71
C GLN A 6 30.34 5.98 16.44
N GLN A 7 30.37 6.85 17.46
CA GLN A 7 29.17 7.29 18.16
C GLN A 7 28.13 7.92 17.23
N ALA A 8 28.55 8.75 16.25
CA ALA A 8 27.64 9.32 15.27
C ALA A 8 26.99 8.25 14.37
N ILE A 9 27.75 7.25 13.94
CA ILE A 9 27.23 6.12 13.15
C ILE A 9 26.22 5.31 13.98
N ASP A 10 26.56 4.97 15.22
CA ASP A 10 25.70 4.20 16.12
C ASP A 10 24.35 4.90 16.35
N VAL A 11 24.36 6.21 16.55
CA VAL A 11 23.15 7.03 16.70
C VAL A 11 22.28 6.99 15.44
N LEU A 12 22.89 7.09 14.25
CA LEU A 12 22.15 7.03 12.99
C LEU A 12 21.59 5.62 12.73
N GLU A 13 22.33 4.57 13.07
CA GLU A 13 21.88 3.17 12.96
C GLU A 13 20.68 2.91 13.90
N ALA A 14 20.75 3.40 15.15
CA ALA A 14 19.62 3.36 16.08
C ALA A 14 18.39 4.12 15.53
N LYS A 15 18.60 5.29 14.91
CA LYS A 15 17.52 6.05 14.24
C LYS A 15 16.88 5.25 13.12
N VAL A 16 17.67 4.58 12.28
CA VAL A 16 17.16 3.71 11.21
C VAL A 16 16.29 2.59 11.79
N GLN A 17 16.76 1.92 12.86
CA GLN A 17 16.02 0.84 13.49
C GLN A 17 14.68 1.33 14.05
N ALA A 18 14.66 2.49 14.71
CA ALA A 18 13.43 3.10 15.21
C ALA A 18 12.45 3.43 14.07
N LEU A 19 12.94 4.02 12.98
CA LEU A 19 12.12 4.33 11.80
C LEU A 19 11.59 3.08 11.10
N GLU A 20 12.37 2.00 11.02
CA GLU A 20 11.95 0.72 10.45
C GLU A 20 10.87 0.05 11.29
N SER A 21 10.98 0.11 12.63
CA SER A 21 9.95 -0.36 13.55
C SER A 21 8.65 0.45 13.40
N PHE A 22 8.75 1.79 13.38
CA PHE A 22 7.61 2.67 13.14
C PHE A 22 6.95 2.41 11.78
N TYR A 23 7.74 2.20 10.73
CA TYR A 23 7.25 1.83 9.40
C TYR A 23 6.46 0.51 9.42
N SER A 24 6.98 -0.51 10.13
CA SER A 24 6.29 -1.79 10.30
C SER A 24 4.95 -1.62 11.02
N ASN A 25 4.90 -0.81 12.09
CA ASN A 25 3.68 -0.52 12.83
C ASN A 25 2.63 0.17 11.96
N LEU A 26 3.02 1.14 11.11
CA LEU A 26 2.11 1.77 10.16
C LEU A 26 1.52 0.78 9.15
N VAL A 27 2.32 -0.18 8.68
CA VAL A 27 1.84 -1.25 7.79
C VAL A 27 0.82 -2.13 8.51
N GLN A 28 1.03 -2.44 9.79
CA GLN A 28 0.07 -3.22 10.59
C GLN A 28 -1.24 -2.46 10.80
N ILE A 29 -1.18 -1.17 11.14
CA ILE A 29 -2.37 -0.31 11.29
C ILE A 29 -3.16 -0.26 9.98
N ALA A 30 -2.47 -0.10 8.84
CA ALA A 30 -3.13 -0.15 7.53
C ALA A 30 -3.80 -1.50 7.27
N GLN A 31 -3.14 -2.61 7.64
CA GLN A 31 -3.69 -3.95 7.46
C GLN A 31 -4.96 -4.15 8.29
N LEU A 32 -5.00 -3.68 9.54
CA LEU A 32 -6.19 -3.76 10.39
C LEU A 32 -7.39 -3.03 9.77
N GLU A 33 -7.17 -1.82 9.22
CA GLU A 33 -8.23 -1.09 8.54
C GLU A 33 -8.70 -1.79 7.25
N ILE A 34 -7.77 -2.39 6.51
CA ILE A 34 -8.08 -3.20 5.32
C ILE A 34 -8.88 -4.45 5.71
N ASP A 35 -8.54 -5.11 6.80
CA ASP A 35 -9.26 -6.28 7.30
C ASP A 35 -10.68 -5.90 7.75
N ARG A 36 -10.84 -4.75 8.43
CA ARG A 36 -12.14 -4.16 8.77
C ARG A 36 -12.98 -3.91 7.51
N TYR A 37 -12.38 -3.29 6.48
CA TYR A 37 -13.04 -3.10 5.19
C TYR A 37 -13.51 -4.41 4.59
N TRP A 38 -12.63 -5.43 4.55
CA TRP A 38 -12.94 -6.73 3.97
C TRP A 38 -14.08 -7.44 4.70
N ALA A 39 -14.15 -7.34 6.03
CA ALA A 39 -15.24 -7.93 6.81
C ALA A 39 -16.60 -7.35 6.36
N VAL A 40 -16.71 -6.01 6.29
CA VAL A 40 -17.94 -5.34 5.86
C VAL A 40 -18.25 -5.61 4.39
N PHE A 41 -17.24 -5.54 3.52
CA PHE A 41 -17.37 -5.81 2.09
C PHE A 41 -17.92 -7.21 1.81
N LYS A 42 -17.36 -8.24 2.46
CA LYS A 42 -17.82 -9.63 2.31
C LYS A 42 -19.25 -9.82 2.80
N LEU A 43 -19.61 -9.23 3.95
CA LEU A 43 -20.98 -9.29 4.47
C LEU A 43 -21.97 -8.64 3.52
N ARG A 44 -21.63 -7.46 2.97
CA ARG A 44 -22.49 -6.76 2.00
C ARG A 44 -22.67 -7.56 0.73
N ASN A 45 -21.59 -8.09 0.15
CA ASN A 45 -21.66 -8.94 -1.04
C ASN A 45 -22.48 -10.21 -0.79
N LYS A 46 -22.31 -10.87 0.37
CA LYS A 46 -23.13 -12.04 0.75
C LYS A 46 -24.61 -11.67 0.84
N SER A 47 -24.95 -10.53 1.43
CA SER A 47 -26.33 -10.04 1.49
C SER A 47 -26.93 -9.83 0.10
N ILE A 48 -26.17 -9.23 -0.82
CA ILE A 48 -26.61 -9.00 -2.21
C ILE A 48 -26.86 -10.33 -2.94
N LEU A 49 -25.96 -11.30 -2.78
CA LEU A 49 -26.13 -12.62 -3.39
C LEU A 49 -27.36 -13.36 -2.83
N ASN A 50 -27.61 -13.27 -1.53
CA ASN A 50 -28.79 -13.86 -0.89
C ASN A 50 -30.10 -13.17 -1.32
N SER A 51 -30.10 -11.86 -1.49
CA SER A 51 -31.24 -11.12 -2.07
C SER A 51 -31.51 -11.57 -3.50
N ARG A 52 -30.45 -11.74 -4.30
CA ARG A 52 -30.57 -12.21 -5.68
C ARG A 52 -31.13 -13.62 -5.79
N SER A 53 -30.78 -14.52 -4.87
CA SER A 53 -31.38 -15.86 -4.84
C SER A 53 -32.87 -15.85 -4.46
N ARG A 54 -33.37 -14.74 -3.89
CA ARG A 54 -34.79 -14.52 -3.55
C ARG A 54 -35.55 -13.74 -4.64
N GLY A 55 -34.90 -13.41 -5.76
CA GLY A 55 -35.52 -12.72 -6.90
C GLY A 55 -35.26 -11.21 -6.98
N GLU A 56 -34.54 -10.61 -6.02
CA GLU A 56 -34.16 -9.18 -6.10
C GLU A 56 -32.92 -8.99 -6.98
N THR A 57 -33.06 -8.35 -8.15
CA THR A 57 -31.96 -8.21 -9.12
C THR A 57 -31.27 -6.85 -9.14
N ASP A 58 -31.78 -5.87 -8.40
CA ASP A 58 -31.34 -4.47 -8.52
C ASP A 58 -29.95 -4.21 -7.92
N ALA A 59 -29.53 -5.04 -6.96
CA ALA A 59 -28.25 -4.87 -6.27
C ALA A 59 -27.12 -5.65 -6.96
N VAL A 60 -26.02 -4.93 -7.24
CA VAL A 60 -24.81 -5.50 -7.86
C VAL A 60 -23.71 -5.68 -6.83
N VAL A 61 -23.06 -6.85 -6.85
CA VAL A 61 -21.91 -7.15 -5.99
C VAL A 61 -20.73 -6.24 -6.28
N GLY A 62 -20.00 -5.91 -5.23
CA GLY A 62 -18.84 -5.03 -5.29
C GLY A 62 -17.59 -5.77 -5.69
N ARG A 63 -16.62 -5.00 -6.18
CA ARG A 63 -15.31 -5.41 -6.67
C ARG A 63 -14.16 -4.52 -6.23
N LEU A 64 -14.42 -3.35 -5.66
CA LEU A 64 -13.43 -2.43 -5.16
C LEU A 64 -12.96 -2.88 -3.77
N ALA A 65 -11.65 -3.05 -3.57
CA ALA A 65 -11.11 -3.25 -2.22
C ALA A 65 -9.69 -2.68 -2.09
N PRO A 66 -9.26 -2.31 -0.87
CA PRO A 66 -7.89 -1.91 -0.63
C PRO A 66 -7.01 -3.15 -0.39
N ARG A 67 -5.70 -3.01 -0.66
CA ARG A 67 -4.70 -4.02 -0.34
C ARG A 67 -3.37 -3.39 0.06
N VAL A 68 -2.59 -4.13 0.83
CA VAL A 68 -1.17 -3.88 1.05
C VAL A 68 -0.36 -4.59 -0.04
N HIS A 69 0.34 -3.83 -0.88
CA HIS A 69 1.23 -4.35 -1.90
C HIS A 69 2.70 -4.17 -1.51
N LYS A 70 3.46 -5.27 -1.46
CA LYS A 70 4.89 -5.29 -1.13
C LYS A 70 5.72 -5.42 -2.41
N TYR A 71 6.42 -4.35 -2.78
CA TYR A 71 7.39 -4.34 -3.88
C TYR A 71 8.70 -4.95 -3.41
N ARG A 72 9.03 -6.15 -3.94
CA ARG A 72 10.28 -6.86 -3.62
C ARG A 72 11.52 -6.10 -4.09
N ASP A 73 11.47 -5.54 -5.30
CA ASP A 73 12.56 -4.79 -5.94
C ASP A 73 12.94 -3.51 -5.18
N ARG A 74 11.94 -2.82 -4.62
CA ARG A 74 12.14 -1.52 -3.94
C ARG A 74 12.13 -1.61 -2.42
N ASN A 75 11.95 -2.81 -1.88
CA ASN A 75 11.69 -3.09 -0.46
C ASN A 75 10.70 -2.06 0.12
N ALA A 76 9.59 -1.84 -0.58
CA ALA A 76 8.64 -0.78 -0.28
C ALA A 76 7.22 -1.33 -0.24
N VAL A 77 6.44 -0.83 0.70
CA VAL A 77 5.02 -1.16 0.86
C VAL A 77 4.18 0.00 0.34
N ARG A 78 3.13 -0.32 -0.42
CA ARG A 78 2.10 0.62 -0.83
C ARG A 78 0.72 0.11 -0.44
N ILE A 79 -0.16 1.04 -0.10
CA ILE A 79 -1.58 0.77 0.07
C ILE A 79 -2.26 1.18 -1.22
N GLU A 80 -2.93 0.25 -1.88
CA GLU A 80 -3.53 0.45 -3.19
C GLU A 80 -5.00 0.07 -3.16
N TRP A 81 -5.82 0.81 -3.90
CA TRP A 81 -7.17 0.36 -4.25
C TRP A 81 -7.10 -0.53 -5.48
N VAL A 82 -7.78 -1.67 -5.46
CA VAL A 82 -7.84 -2.60 -6.58
C VAL A 82 -9.28 -2.92 -6.95
N LEU A 83 -9.48 -3.22 -8.23
CA LEU A 83 -10.72 -3.75 -8.78
C LEU A 83 -10.50 -5.23 -9.07
N PHE A 84 -11.27 -6.08 -8.41
CA PHE A 84 -11.33 -7.51 -8.69
C PHE A 84 -12.23 -7.76 -9.90
N GLU A 85 -11.74 -8.51 -10.87
CA GLU A 85 -12.57 -8.88 -12.02
C GLU A 85 -13.50 -10.05 -11.65
N PRO A 86 -14.78 -10.02 -12.03
CA PRO A 86 -15.76 -11.06 -11.71
C PRO A 86 -15.56 -12.38 -12.50
N SER A 87 -14.65 -12.41 -13.47
CA SER A 87 -14.47 -13.56 -14.35
C SER A 87 -13.58 -14.66 -13.73
N PRO A 88 -13.98 -15.95 -13.78
CA PRO A 88 -13.08 -17.07 -13.53
C PRO A 88 -12.04 -17.24 -14.65
N LEU A 89 -12.27 -16.63 -15.82
CA LEU A 89 -11.31 -16.59 -16.92
C LEU A 89 -10.31 -15.46 -16.64
N ARG A 90 -9.16 -15.90 -16.14
CA ARG A 90 -7.87 -15.20 -16.13
C ARG A 90 -7.80 -14.27 -17.36
N LEU A 91 -7.71 -12.96 -17.14
CA LEU A 91 -7.43 -12.03 -18.23
C LEU A 91 -6.23 -12.58 -19.01
N GLY A 92 -6.50 -12.92 -20.27
CA GLY A 92 -5.50 -13.38 -21.21
C GLY A 92 -4.41 -12.33 -21.28
N THR A 93 -3.21 -12.77 -20.91
CA THR A 93 -1.99 -12.53 -21.69
C THR A 93 -1.92 -11.14 -22.32
N THR A 94 -1.29 -10.19 -21.63
CA THR A 94 -0.64 -9.09 -22.34
C THR A 94 0.16 -9.72 -23.49
N LYS A 95 -0.16 -9.43 -24.76
CA LYS A 95 0.59 -9.97 -25.90
C LYS A 95 2.06 -9.55 -25.72
N GLY A 96 2.90 -10.49 -25.32
CA GLY A 96 4.31 -10.26 -24.99
C GLY A 96 4.92 -11.44 -24.23
N PRO A 97 6.27 -11.53 -24.16
CA PRO A 97 6.99 -12.70 -23.67
C PRO A 97 6.84 -13.00 -22.16
N LYS A 98 5.99 -12.26 -21.43
CA LYS A 98 5.77 -12.41 -19.98
C LYS A 98 4.27 -12.48 -19.67
N ASN A 99 3.66 -13.62 -19.96
CA ASN A 99 2.28 -13.96 -19.57
C ASN A 99 2.12 -13.99 -18.05
N THR A 100 1.87 -12.83 -17.44
CA THR A 100 1.53 -12.73 -16.01
C THR A 100 0.02 -12.58 -15.88
N ARG A 101 -0.63 -13.63 -15.36
CA ARG A 101 -2.07 -13.66 -15.07
C ARG A 101 -2.39 -12.61 -14.01
N GLN A 102 -3.25 -11.63 -14.32
CA GLN A 102 -3.67 -10.60 -13.36
C GLN A 102 -5.13 -10.83 -12.92
N PHE A 103 -5.35 -10.91 -11.61
CA PHE A 103 -6.67 -11.13 -10.97
C PHE A 103 -7.32 -9.83 -10.49
N SER A 104 -6.61 -8.71 -10.62
CA SER A 104 -7.04 -7.42 -10.11
C SER A 104 -6.30 -6.29 -10.81
N ASN A 105 -6.98 -5.19 -11.06
CA ASN A 105 -6.38 -3.97 -11.60
C ASN A 105 -6.23 -2.93 -10.49
N ALA A 106 -5.02 -2.42 -10.28
CA ALA A 106 -4.79 -1.33 -9.33
C ALA A 106 -5.32 -0.01 -9.89
N ILE A 107 -6.04 0.74 -9.05
CA ILE A 107 -6.47 2.09 -9.36
C ILE A 107 -5.29 3.03 -9.09
N PRO A 108 -4.83 3.80 -10.10
CA PRO A 108 -3.75 4.75 -9.90
C PRO A 108 -4.09 5.78 -8.82
N GLU A 109 -3.14 6.01 -7.91
CA GLU A 109 -3.30 7.02 -6.88
C GLU A 109 -3.31 8.44 -7.49
N PRO A 110 -4.37 9.24 -7.29
CA PRO A 110 -4.40 10.62 -7.76
C PRO A 110 -3.48 11.49 -6.89
N GLN A 111 -2.89 12.54 -7.48
CA GLN A 111 -2.05 13.50 -6.73
C GLN A 111 -2.76 14.11 -5.51
N LYS A 112 -4.07 14.38 -5.63
CA LYS A 112 -4.89 14.97 -4.55
C LYS A 112 -5.59 13.93 -3.67
N GLY A 113 -5.18 12.66 -3.73
CA GLY A 113 -5.84 11.55 -3.06
C GLY A 113 -7.11 11.07 -3.78
N PHE A 114 -7.69 9.98 -3.28
CA PHE A 114 -8.90 9.40 -3.86
C PHE A 114 -10.13 10.24 -3.57
N LYS A 115 -10.93 10.47 -4.61
CA LYS A 115 -12.21 11.21 -4.56
C LYS A 115 -13.33 10.32 -5.10
N PRO A 116 -14.62 10.61 -4.82
CA PRO A 116 -15.73 9.86 -5.41
C PRO A 116 -15.60 9.70 -6.93
N GLN A 117 -15.20 10.77 -7.63
CA GLN A 117 -15.02 10.77 -9.09
C GLN A 117 -13.94 9.79 -9.55
N THR A 118 -12.90 9.55 -8.75
CA THR A 118 -11.86 8.57 -9.06
C THR A 118 -12.47 7.18 -9.20
N PHE A 119 -13.30 6.77 -8.24
CA PHE A 119 -13.94 5.45 -8.25
C PHE A 119 -15.08 5.35 -9.28
N ARG A 120 -15.84 6.45 -9.51
CA ARG A 120 -16.88 6.50 -10.55
C ARG A 120 -16.32 6.24 -11.96
N LYS A 121 -15.13 6.76 -12.28
CA LYS A 121 -14.44 6.48 -13.55
C LYS A 121 -14.21 4.98 -13.78
N HIS A 122 -14.13 4.20 -12.71
CA HIS A 122 -13.96 2.76 -12.74
C HIS A 122 -15.27 1.98 -12.59
N ARG A 123 -16.43 2.63 -12.76
CA ARG A 123 -17.76 2.01 -12.66
C ARG A 123 -17.96 1.27 -11.32
N CYS A 124 -17.44 1.82 -10.23
CA CYS A 124 -17.74 1.32 -8.88
C CYS A 124 -19.16 1.72 -8.50
N GLN A 125 -19.86 0.85 -7.77
CA GLN A 125 -21.19 1.11 -7.23
C GLN A 125 -21.13 2.20 -6.16
N GLU A 126 -22.17 3.01 -6.01
CA GLU A 126 -22.17 4.12 -5.04
C GLU A 126 -21.94 3.63 -3.59
N TRP A 127 -22.41 2.44 -3.24
CA TRP A 127 -22.15 1.85 -1.93
C TRP A 127 -20.68 1.48 -1.73
N GLU A 128 -19.98 1.02 -2.78
CA GLU A 128 -18.54 0.74 -2.74
C GLU A 128 -17.76 2.03 -2.55
N ILE A 129 -18.16 3.08 -3.26
CA ILE A 129 -17.54 4.40 -3.21
C ILE A 129 -17.65 4.97 -1.80
N LYS A 130 -18.83 4.91 -1.19
CA LYS A 130 -19.04 5.39 0.18
C LYS A 130 -18.12 4.66 1.17
N MET A 131 -18.12 3.32 1.12
CA MET A 131 -17.30 2.50 2.01
C MET A 131 -15.79 2.71 1.78
N ALA A 132 -15.39 2.89 0.52
CA ALA A 132 -14.00 3.18 0.17
C ALA A 132 -13.55 4.53 0.73
N LEU A 133 -14.38 5.56 0.61
CA LEU A 133 -14.08 6.89 1.14
C LEU A 133 -14.07 6.93 2.67
N GLU A 134 -14.91 6.14 3.34
CA GLU A 134 -14.86 5.99 4.80
C GLU A 134 -13.50 5.43 5.24
N SER A 135 -13.00 4.41 4.55
CA SER A 135 -11.70 3.80 4.87
C SER A 135 -10.52 4.67 4.42
N GLU A 136 -10.69 5.42 3.33
CA GLU A 136 -9.68 6.36 2.82
C GLU A 136 -9.34 7.46 3.83
N ARG A 137 -10.26 7.84 4.72
CA ARG A 137 -10.00 8.80 5.82
C ARG A 137 -8.84 8.34 6.71
N LEU A 138 -8.67 7.02 6.89
CA LEU A 138 -7.57 6.42 7.65
C LEU A 138 -6.40 6.05 6.75
N LEU A 139 -6.67 5.44 5.59
CA LEU A 139 -5.60 4.94 4.72
C LEU A 139 -4.80 6.07 4.05
N SER A 140 -5.41 7.23 3.76
CA SER A 140 -4.74 8.37 3.14
C SER A 140 -3.58 8.94 3.96
N PRO A 141 -3.77 9.31 5.25
CA PRO A 141 -2.66 9.79 6.08
C PRO A 141 -1.59 8.70 6.26
N ILE A 142 -1.98 7.43 6.47
CA ILE A 142 -1.00 6.33 6.60
C ILE A 142 -0.13 6.22 5.33
N ARG A 143 -0.72 6.33 4.14
CA ARG A 143 0.02 6.31 2.86
C ARG A 143 1.09 7.40 2.79
N LYS A 144 0.74 8.61 3.21
CA LYS A 144 1.65 9.77 3.23
C LYS A 144 2.81 9.53 4.19
N VAL A 145 2.51 9.10 5.41
CA VAL A 145 3.53 8.85 6.44
C VAL A 145 4.44 7.69 6.03
N LEU A 146 3.89 6.57 5.52
CA LEU A 146 4.70 5.46 5.00
C LEU A 146 5.70 5.94 3.94
N LYS A 147 5.26 6.78 3.00
CA LYS A 147 6.14 7.33 1.96
C LYS A 147 7.26 8.19 2.56
N GLN A 148 6.92 9.09 3.48
CA GLN A 148 7.86 9.97 4.16
C GLN A 148 8.88 9.18 4.99
N THR A 149 8.43 8.27 5.84
CA THR A 149 9.29 7.41 6.67
C THR A 149 10.23 6.58 5.80
N LYS A 150 9.75 6.04 4.66
CA LYS A 150 10.64 5.30 3.74
C LYS A 150 11.69 6.19 3.10
N GLN A 151 11.35 7.44 2.75
CA GLN A 151 12.32 8.41 2.23
C GLN A 151 13.35 8.77 3.30
N GLU A 152 12.92 8.99 4.54
CA GLU A 152 13.82 9.28 5.66
C GLU A 152 14.79 8.12 5.94
N ILE A 153 14.30 6.88 6.00
CA ILE A 153 15.16 5.68 6.14
C ILE A 153 16.24 5.64 5.06
N LYS A 154 15.86 5.91 3.80
CA LYS A 154 16.82 5.95 2.68
C LYS A 154 17.86 7.05 2.87
N SER A 155 17.43 8.25 3.26
CA SER A 155 18.32 9.39 3.49
C SER A 155 19.32 9.11 4.61
N VAL A 156 18.87 8.57 5.75
CA VAL A 156 19.76 8.24 6.87
C VAL A 156 20.75 7.13 6.49
N LYS A 157 20.31 6.10 5.74
CA LYS A 157 21.21 5.05 5.25
C LYS A 157 22.31 5.59 4.31
N VAL A 158 22.00 6.61 3.51
CA VAL A 158 23.00 7.29 2.67
C VAL A 158 24.00 8.05 3.54
N GLN A 159 23.54 8.80 4.54
CA GLN A 159 24.43 9.51 5.49
C GLN A 159 25.38 8.56 6.22
N ILE A 160 24.88 7.41 6.69
CA ILE A 160 25.72 6.37 7.30
C ILE A 160 26.80 5.89 6.34
N LYS A 161 26.44 5.66 5.07
CA LYS A 161 27.39 5.21 4.04
C LYS A 161 28.47 6.26 3.76
N GLU A 162 28.07 7.51 3.59
CA GLU A 162 28.99 8.63 3.34
C GLU A 162 29.97 8.82 4.50
N LEU A 163 29.47 8.77 5.75
CA LEU A 163 30.31 8.81 6.93
C LEU A 163 31.33 7.66 6.91
N LYS A 164 30.88 6.41 6.71
CA LYS A 164 31.79 5.24 6.64
C LYS A 164 32.86 5.40 5.56
N SER A 165 32.50 5.82 4.34
CA SER A 165 33.46 6.03 3.25
C SER A 165 34.46 7.16 3.56
N SER A 166 33.99 8.29 4.09
CA SER A 166 34.89 9.40 4.48
C SER A 166 35.91 8.98 5.55
N PHE A 167 35.58 8.01 6.41
CA PHE A 167 36.53 7.50 7.39
C PHE A 167 37.54 6.52 6.80
N GLU A 168 37.13 5.66 5.87
CA GLU A 168 38.05 4.75 5.18
C GLU A 168 39.10 5.53 4.37
N GLU A 169 38.69 6.62 3.70
CA GLU A 169 39.60 7.52 2.98
C GLU A 169 40.60 8.21 3.93
N ASN A 170 40.15 8.69 5.09
CA ASN A 170 41.00 9.34 6.10
C ASN A 170 41.90 8.37 6.89
N GLN A 171 41.68 7.05 6.81
CA GLN A 171 42.56 6.04 7.44
C GLN A 171 43.61 5.48 6.49
N ASN A 172 43.39 5.59 5.17
CA ASN A 172 44.27 5.06 4.12
C ASN A 172 45.13 6.12 3.44
N GLY A 173 44.93 7.41 3.75
CA GLY A 173 45.78 8.54 3.33
C GLY A 173 46.59 9.07 4.50
#